data_AF-T1I5G3-F1
#
_entry.id   AF-T1I5G3-F1
#
_cell.length_a   1.000
_cell.length_b   1.000
_cell.length_c   1.000
_cell.angle_alpha   90.00
_cell.angle_beta   90.00
_cell.angle_gamma   90.00
#
_symmetry.space_group_name_H-M   'P 1'
#
loop_
_entity.id
_entity.type
_entity.pdbx_description
1 polymer ?
#
loop_
_entity_poly.entity_id
_entity_poly.type
_entity_poly.pdbx_seq_one_letter_code
_entity_poly.pdbx_strand_id
1 'polypeptide(L)'
;EFDDIINFKTLEKELQTSIEKDKLYWQQNDAKFRAVADHRVTYDQFREIVNAAHLKPLEKHDRISADKMKTIWNPVSVKKKSQDFEKKSEMDQQKSYFQVKFFLGMWPQLRLKEKEPPHTRYQWLKSIGSPELIKAFSNGIPVGMLGEILETLATFPPETNDIVAVVRILNALAESERFRLSLEFLSCSERDTITYLLDKI
;
A
#
# COMPACT_ATOMS: atom_id res chain seq x y z
N GLU A 1 17.70 71.71 12.78
CA GLU A 1 17.51 71.02 14.06
C GLU A 1 16.10 70.44 14.19
N PHE A 2 15.70 69.51 13.31
CA PHE A 2 14.42 68.78 13.44
C PHE A 2 14.63 67.26 13.52
N ASP A 3 15.78 66.76 13.07
CA ASP A 3 16.12 65.33 13.13
C ASP A 3 16.45 64.81 14.55
N ASP A 4 16.70 65.71 15.52
CA ASP A 4 16.96 65.34 16.93
C ASP A 4 15.68 65.27 17.79
N ILE A 5 14.52 65.68 17.28
CA ILE A 5 13.26 65.74 18.04
C ILE A 5 12.40 64.48 17.81
N ILE A 6 12.44 63.90 16.61
CA ILE A 6 11.72 62.67 16.28
C ILE A 6 12.64 61.77 15.44
N ASN A 7 13.09 60.68 16.05
CA ASN A 7 13.90 59.69 15.35
C ASN A 7 12.99 58.79 14.49
N PHE A 8 12.91 59.08 13.19
CA PHE A 8 12.08 58.33 12.25
C PHE A 8 12.41 56.83 12.19
N LYS A 9 13.67 56.45 12.39
CA LYS A 9 14.10 55.03 12.38
C LYS A 9 13.56 54.26 13.57
N THR A 10 13.50 54.89 14.75
CA THR A 10 12.92 54.24 15.94
C THR A 10 11.42 54.08 15.78
N LEU A 11 10.75 55.08 15.20
CA LEU A 11 9.31 55.03 14.95
C LEU A 11 8.95 53.95 13.92
N GLU A 12 9.72 53.84 12.83
CA GLU A 12 9.54 52.78 11.83
C GLU A 12 9.72 51.38 12.44
N LYS A 13 10.74 51.20 13.28
CA LYS A 13 10.96 49.93 13.99
C LYS A 13 9.80 49.61 14.93
N GLU A 14 9.30 50.58 15.69
CA GLU A 14 8.15 50.39 16.58
C GLU A 14 6.89 50.00 15.80
N LEU A 15 6.64 50.67 14.68
CA LEU A 15 5.53 50.36 13.77
C LEU A 15 5.65 48.92 13.25
N GLN A 16 6.82 48.53 12.76
CA GLN A 16 7.06 47.18 12.25
C GLN A 16 6.86 46.11 13.33
N THR A 17 7.36 46.35 14.55
CA THR A 17 7.14 45.40 15.66
C THR A 17 5.68 45.28 16.06
N SER A 18 4.90 46.37 15.96
CA SER A 18 3.46 46.37 16.25
C SER A 18 2.70 45.56 15.20
N ILE A 19 3.03 45.73 13.92
CA ILE A 19 2.45 44.96 12.81
C ILE A 19 2.75 43.46 12.96
N GLU A 20 3.97 43.10 13.35
CA GLU A 20 4.35 41.69 13.54
C GLU A 20 3.63 41.04 14.72
N LYS A 21 3.46 41.78 15.83
CA LYS A 21 2.66 41.32 16.98
C LYS A 21 1.20 41.09 16.61
N ASP A 22 0.60 42.00 15.85
CA ASP A 22 -0.79 41.84 15.39
C ASP A 22 -0.94 40.62 14.48
N LYS A 23 -0.01 40.42 13.54
CA LYS A 23 -0.01 39.22 12.68
C LYS A 23 0.07 37.93 13.49
N LEU A 24 0.97 37.89 14.48
CA LEU A 24 1.15 36.74 15.36
C LEU A 24 -0.10 36.49 16.22
N TYR A 25 -0.74 37.54 16.74
CA TYR A 25 -2.00 37.44 17.48
C TYR A 25 -3.10 36.79 16.65
N TRP A 26 -3.26 37.20 15.38
CA TRP A 26 -4.24 36.61 14.48
C TRP A 26 -3.95 35.13 14.19
N GLN A 27 -2.68 34.77 13.93
CA GLN A 27 -2.28 33.38 13.72
C GLN A 27 -2.55 32.50 14.95
N GLN A 28 -2.23 32.99 16.15
CA GLN A 28 -2.48 32.27 17.39
C GLN A 28 -3.98 32.09 17.64
N ASN A 29 -4.81 33.11 17.41
CA ASN A 29 -6.25 32.98 17.61
C ASN A 29 -6.88 32.00 16.63
N ASP A 30 -6.48 32.02 15.37
CA ASP A 30 -6.88 31.03 14.38
C ASP A 30 -6.47 29.60 14.80
N ALA A 31 -5.24 29.42 15.30
CA ALA A 31 -4.79 28.14 15.87
C ALA A 31 -5.61 27.71 17.10
N LYS A 32 -5.97 28.64 17.99
CA LYS A 32 -6.86 28.36 19.13
C LYS A 32 -8.22 27.85 18.65
N PHE A 33 -8.83 28.52 17.67
CA PHE A 33 -10.12 28.09 17.13
C PHE A 33 -10.05 26.70 16.50
N ARG A 34 -9.01 26.41 15.72
CA ARG A 34 -8.79 25.08 15.13
C ARG A 34 -8.63 24.00 16.18
N ALA A 35 -7.81 24.25 17.20
CA ALA A 35 -7.55 23.29 18.26
C ALA A 35 -8.78 23.03 19.14
N VAL A 36 -9.62 24.05 19.39
CA VAL A 36 -10.88 23.89 20.13
C VAL A 36 -11.94 23.14 19.31
N ALA A 37 -11.98 23.36 17.99
CA ALA A 37 -12.88 22.62 17.11
C ALA A 37 -12.57 21.12 17.09
N ASP A 38 -11.31 20.74 17.29
CA ASP A 38 -10.89 19.36 17.49
C ASP A 38 -11.07 18.94 18.97
N HIS A 39 -12.19 18.28 19.26
CA HIS A 39 -12.59 17.88 20.61
C HIS A 39 -11.67 16.79 21.24
N ARG A 40 -10.64 16.35 20.51
CA ARG A 40 -9.70 15.29 20.92
C ARG A 40 -8.38 15.83 21.48
N VAL A 41 -8.17 17.15 21.48
CA VAL A 41 -6.91 17.79 21.86
C VAL A 41 -6.82 17.99 23.38
N THR A 42 -5.74 17.50 23.99
CA THR A 42 -5.43 17.74 25.41
C THR A 42 -4.88 19.16 25.62
N TYR A 43 -4.92 19.68 26.86
CA TYR A 43 -4.42 21.04 27.12
C TYR A 43 -2.96 21.26 26.72
N ASP A 44 -2.11 20.25 26.95
CA ASP A 44 -0.69 20.34 26.57
C ASP A 44 -0.52 20.43 25.04
N GLN A 45 -1.26 19.61 24.30
CA GLN A 45 -1.28 19.67 22.83
C GLN A 45 -1.86 20.99 22.32
N PHE A 46 -2.91 21.52 22.96
CA PHE A 46 -3.47 22.82 22.63
C PHE A 46 -2.40 23.92 22.79
N ARG A 47 -1.66 23.91 23.91
CA ARG A 47 -0.58 24.86 24.17
C ARG A 47 0.51 24.77 23.12
N GLU A 48 0.91 23.56 22.74
CA GLU A 48 1.90 23.32 21.69
C GLU A 48 1.44 23.84 20.32
N ILE A 49 0.20 23.56 19.92
CA ILE A 49 -0.39 24.03 18.66
C ILE A 49 -0.40 25.57 18.60
N VAL A 50 -0.83 26.23 19.66
CA VAL A 50 -0.88 27.70 19.72
C VAL A 50 0.52 28.30 19.70
N ASN A 51 1.47 27.72 20.43
CA ASN A 51 2.86 28.19 20.44
C ASN A 51 3.51 28.02 19.06
N ALA A 52 3.21 26.93 18.35
CA ALA A 52 3.76 26.60 17.04
C ALA A 52 3.06 27.30 15.86
N ALA A 53 2.02 28.11 16.10
CA ALA A 53 1.21 28.73 15.04
C ALA A 53 1.99 29.64 14.07
N HIS A 54 3.14 30.16 14.51
CA HIS A 54 4.02 31.02 13.72
C HIS A 54 4.96 30.24 12.78
N LEU A 55 5.03 28.91 12.90
CA LEU A 55 5.89 28.07 12.06
C LEU A 55 5.34 28.00 10.63
N LYS A 56 6.21 28.26 9.65
CA LYS A 56 5.87 28.13 8.24
C LYS A 56 6.10 26.68 7.78
N PRO A 57 5.30 26.19 6.82
CA PRO A 57 5.59 24.93 6.14
C PRO A 57 6.99 24.97 5.54
N LEU A 58 7.69 23.83 5.60
CA LEU A 58 9.05 23.71 5.10
C LEU A 58 9.09 23.97 3.59
N GLU A 59 9.88 24.96 3.14
CA GLU A 59 9.97 25.28 1.73
C GLU A 59 10.93 24.33 0.99
N LYS A 60 10.87 24.28 -0.35
CA LYS A 60 11.71 23.38 -1.15
C LYS A 60 13.21 23.61 -0.93
N HIS A 61 13.60 24.83 -0.57
CA HIS A 61 14.98 25.22 -0.30
C HIS A 61 15.41 24.94 1.15
N ASP A 62 14.47 24.78 2.08
CA ASP A 62 14.72 24.39 3.47
C ASP A 62 14.91 22.88 3.64
N ARG A 63 14.59 22.10 2.60
CA ARG A 63 14.84 20.66 2.58
C ARG A 63 16.34 20.44 2.59
N ILE A 64 16.89 20.05 3.75
CA ILE A 64 18.25 19.52 3.91
C ILE A 64 18.49 18.60 2.72
N SER A 65 19.48 18.97 1.88
CA SER A 65 19.69 18.44 0.52
C SER A 65 19.17 17.01 0.39
N ALA A 66 18.09 16.83 -0.39
CA ALA A 66 17.57 15.49 -0.67
C ALA A 66 18.66 14.55 -1.22
N ASP A 67 19.73 15.11 -1.80
CA ASP A 67 20.95 14.43 -2.21
C ASP A 67 21.74 13.74 -1.08
N LYS A 68 21.64 14.23 0.16
CA LYS A 68 22.25 13.63 1.35
C LYS A 68 21.34 12.60 2.01
N MET A 69 20.03 12.72 1.84
CA MET A 69 19.03 11.72 2.24
C MET A 69 18.83 10.67 1.13
N LYS A 70 19.91 10.06 0.64
CA LYS A 70 19.83 8.81 -0.14
C LYS A 70 19.56 7.62 0.78
N THR A 71 18.72 7.79 1.78
CA THR A 71 18.23 6.67 2.58
C THR A 71 17.15 6.02 1.74
N ILE A 72 17.54 4.96 1.04
CA ILE A 72 16.62 4.16 0.26
C ILE A 72 15.70 3.48 1.29
N TRP A 73 14.49 4.01 1.44
CA TRP A 73 13.48 3.48 2.36
C TRP A 73 13.15 2.00 2.08
N ASN A 74 13.52 1.51 0.90
CA ASN A 74 13.42 0.12 0.50
C ASN A 74 14.77 -0.42 -0.02
N PRO A 75 15.58 -1.11 0.80
CA PRO A 75 16.86 -1.68 0.35
C PRO A 75 16.71 -2.77 -0.73
N VAL A 76 15.50 -3.27 -1.00
CA VAL A 76 15.23 -4.31 -2.01
C VAL A 76 15.19 -3.72 -3.43
N SER A 77 15.03 -2.41 -3.61
CA SER A 77 15.05 -1.77 -4.94
C SER A 77 16.47 -1.51 -5.49
N VAL A 78 17.52 -1.89 -4.75
CA VAL A 78 18.92 -1.67 -5.13
C VAL A 78 19.47 -2.81 -5.99
N LYS A 79 18.86 -3.06 -7.16
CA LYS A 79 19.40 -3.91 -8.24
C LYS A 79 18.81 -3.39 -9.57
N LYS A 80 19.52 -2.95 -10.61
CA LYS A 80 20.94 -3.01 -11.03
C LYS A 80 21.29 -1.71 -11.76
N LYS A 81 22.56 -1.28 -11.65
CA LYS A 81 23.15 -0.35 -12.62
C LYS A 81 23.01 -0.94 -14.03
N SER A 82 22.70 -0.06 -14.96
CA SER A 82 22.64 -0.20 -16.40
C SER A 82 23.69 -1.17 -16.97
N GLN A 83 23.28 -2.40 -17.24
CA GLN A 83 23.86 -3.22 -18.30
C GLN A 83 22.69 -3.99 -18.93
N ASP A 84 22.44 -3.64 -20.19
CA ASP A 84 21.58 -4.31 -21.16
C ASP A 84 20.21 -4.76 -20.64
N PHE A 85 19.32 -3.77 -20.50
CA PHE A 85 17.91 -4.02 -20.78
C PHE A 85 17.78 -4.31 -22.27
N GLU A 86 17.93 -5.57 -22.66
CA GLU A 86 17.17 -6.07 -23.80
C GLU A 86 15.73 -5.64 -23.56
N LYS A 87 15.19 -4.87 -24.51
CA LYS A 87 13.79 -4.48 -24.55
C LYS A 87 12.92 -5.74 -24.60
N LYS A 88 12.65 -6.33 -23.43
CA LYS A 88 11.42 -7.10 -23.23
C LYS A 88 10.29 -6.09 -23.33
N SER A 89 9.83 -5.92 -24.57
CA SER A 89 8.53 -5.43 -25.00
C SER A 89 7.68 -4.90 -23.85
N GLU A 90 7.54 -3.58 -23.75
CA GLU A 90 6.62 -2.90 -22.84
C GLU A 90 5.18 -3.45 -22.95
N MET A 91 4.85 -4.06 -24.10
CA MET A 91 3.60 -4.75 -24.36
C MET A 91 3.40 -6.03 -23.52
N ASP A 92 4.46 -6.73 -23.10
CA ASP A 92 4.36 -7.95 -22.27
C ASP A 92 4.22 -7.64 -20.77
N GLN A 93 4.89 -6.60 -20.28
CA GLN A 93 4.73 -6.15 -18.88
C GLN A 93 3.31 -5.62 -18.63
N GLN A 94 2.73 -4.92 -19.61
CA GLN A 94 1.39 -4.36 -19.50
C GLN A 94 0.30 -5.44 -19.57
N LYS A 95 0.49 -6.49 -20.39
CA LYS A 95 -0.38 -7.68 -20.41
C LYS A 95 -0.30 -8.46 -19.10
N SER A 96 0.90 -8.68 -18.56
CA SER A 96 1.08 -9.37 -17.28
C SER A 96 0.42 -8.60 -16.13
N TYR A 97 0.59 -7.27 -16.09
CA TYR A 97 -0.04 -6.42 -15.08
C TYR A 97 -1.58 -6.43 -15.17
N PHE A 98 -2.13 -6.43 -16.38
CA PHE A 98 -3.57 -6.53 -16.60
C PHE A 98 -4.14 -7.88 -16.14
N GLN A 99 -3.46 -8.99 -16.43
CA GLN A 99 -3.86 -10.33 -16.00
C GLN A 99 -3.84 -10.50 -14.48
N VAL A 100 -2.78 -10.01 -13.83
CA VAL A 100 -2.65 -10.02 -12.36
C VAL A 100 -3.75 -9.17 -11.71
N LYS A 101 -3.99 -7.95 -12.21
CA LYS A 101 -5.09 -7.10 -11.71
C LYS A 101 -6.47 -7.69 -11.94
N PHE A 102 -6.67 -8.35 -13.08
CA PHE A 102 -7.92 -9.01 -13.40
C PHE A 102 -8.20 -10.14 -12.41
N PHE A 103 -7.21 -11.00 -12.15
CA PHE A 103 -7.33 -12.08 -11.18
C PHE A 103 -7.59 -11.55 -9.76
N LEU A 104 -6.78 -10.59 -9.30
CA LEU A 104 -6.91 -9.96 -7.98
C LEU A 104 -8.19 -9.14 -7.81
N GLY A 105 -8.76 -8.63 -8.90
CA GLY A 105 -10.02 -7.88 -8.88
C GLY A 105 -11.25 -8.79 -8.93
N MET A 106 -11.20 -9.88 -9.68
CA MET A 106 -12.33 -10.80 -9.87
C MET A 106 -12.46 -11.80 -8.71
N TRP A 107 -11.35 -12.24 -8.12
CA TRP A 107 -11.38 -13.21 -7.01
C TRP A 107 -12.15 -12.72 -5.76
N PRO A 108 -11.93 -11.49 -5.23
CA PRO A 108 -12.71 -10.98 -4.11
C PRO A 108 -14.20 -10.78 -4.45
N GLN A 109 -14.54 -10.56 -5.72
CA GLN A 109 -15.94 -10.46 -6.15
C GLN A 109 -16.65 -11.82 -6.10
N LEU A 110 -15.95 -12.90 -6.43
CA LEU A 110 -16.45 -14.28 -6.27
C LEU A 110 -16.58 -14.68 -4.80
N ARG A 111 -15.75 -14.11 -3.92
CA ARG A 111 -15.87 -14.25 -2.46
C ARG A 111 -17.10 -13.54 -1.91
N LEU A 112 -17.31 -12.28 -2.30
CA LEU A 112 -18.41 -11.42 -1.83
C LEU A 112 -19.79 -11.85 -2.34
N LYS A 113 -19.84 -12.58 -3.46
CA LYS A 113 -21.06 -13.28 -3.89
C LYS A 113 -21.24 -14.56 -3.06
N GLU A 114 -21.58 -14.38 -1.80
CA GLU A 114 -21.83 -15.43 -0.79
C GLU A 114 -22.95 -16.42 -1.20
N LYS A 115 -23.72 -16.09 -2.26
CA LYS A 115 -24.81 -16.92 -2.80
C LYS A 115 -24.40 -17.90 -3.89
N GLU A 116 -23.18 -17.84 -4.44
CA GLU A 116 -22.78 -18.79 -5.47
C GLU A 116 -22.20 -20.08 -4.86
N PRO A 117 -22.63 -21.25 -5.36
CA PRO A 117 -22.19 -22.51 -4.80
C PRO A 117 -20.68 -22.71 -5.03
N PRO A 118 -19.98 -23.41 -4.11
CA PRO A 118 -18.51 -23.50 -4.13
C PRO A 118 -17.96 -24.19 -5.40
N HIS A 119 -18.77 -24.98 -6.11
CA HIS A 119 -18.40 -25.56 -7.40
C HIS A 119 -18.21 -24.53 -8.52
N THR A 120 -18.89 -23.37 -8.49
CA THR A 120 -18.72 -22.35 -9.53
C THR A 120 -17.34 -21.71 -9.47
N ARG A 121 -16.78 -21.57 -8.26
CA ARG A 121 -15.42 -21.06 -8.04
C ARG A 121 -14.37 -22.02 -8.61
N TYR A 122 -14.58 -23.32 -8.39
CA TYR A 122 -13.73 -24.36 -8.99
C TYR A 122 -13.79 -24.34 -10.53
N GLN A 123 -14.99 -24.26 -11.12
CA GLN A 123 -15.15 -24.20 -12.57
C GLN A 123 -14.48 -22.97 -13.19
N TRP A 124 -14.57 -21.82 -12.52
CA TRP A 124 -13.88 -20.60 -12.91
C TRP A 124 -12.35 -20.73 -12.78
N LEU A 125 -11.85 -21.36 -11.72
CA LEU A 125 -10.42 -21.60 -11.56
C LEU A 125 -9.88 -22.57 -12.62
N LYS A 126 -10.68 -23.58 -12.98
CA LYS A 126 -10.42 -24.51 -14.09
C LYS A 126 -10.41 -23.80 -15.44
N SER A 127 -11.27 -22.81 -15.67
CA SER A 127 -11.35 -22.10 -16.96
C SER A 127 -10.17 -21.15 -17.22
N ILE A 128 -9.59 -20.57 -16.16
CA ILE A 128 -8.34 -19.77 -16.23
C ILE A 128 -7.15 -20.67 -16.59
N GLY A 129 -7.09 -21.84 -15.96
CA GLY A 129 -6.04 -22.81 -16.19
C GLY A 129 -4.68 -22.44 -15.60
N SER A 130 -3.78 -23.43 -15.59
CA SER A 130 -2.43 -23.36 -15.01
C SER A 130 -1.53 -22.23 -15.56
N PRO A 131 -1.44 -21.94 -16.88
CA PRO A 131 -0.45 -20.98 -17.40
C PRO A 131 -0.81 -19.51 -17.11
N GLU A 132 -2.10 -19.18 -17.02
CA GLU A 132 -2.54 -17.84 -16.63
C GLU A 132 -2.35 -17.61 -15.13
N LEU A 133 -2.49 -18.68 -14.33
CA LEU A 133 -2.26 -18.65 -12.89
C LEU A 133 -0.80 -18.34 -12.54
N ILE A 134 0.15 -18.96 -13.24
CA ILE A 134 1.59 -18.67 -13.10
C ILE A 134 1.88 -17.20 -13.39
N LYS A 135 1.25 -16.62 -14.44
CA LYS A 135 1.40 -15.20 -14.77
C LYS A 135 0.75 -14.30 -13.72
N ALA A 136 -0.44 -14.66 -13.23
CA ALA A 136 -1.16 -13.94 -12.19
C ALA A 136 -0.39 -13.90 -10.86
N PHE A 137 0.38 -14.94 -10.55
CA PHE A 137 1.22 -15.02 -9.35
C PHE A 137 2.71 -14.82 -9.61
N SER A 138 3.07 -14.19 -10.73
CA SER A 138 4.47 -13.85 -11.04
C SER A 138 5.12 -12.99 -9.95
N ASN A 139 4.37 -12.09 -9.30
CA ASN A 139 4.83 -11.29 -8.16
C ASN A 139 4.56 -11.93 -6.79
N GLY A 140 4.16 -13.20 -6.79
CA GLY A 140 3.77 -13.98 -5.62
C GLY A 140 2.29 -13.89 -5.27
N ILE A 141 1.85 -14.88 -4.48
CA ILE A 141 0.47 -15.03 -4.05
C ILE A 141 0.20 -14.08 -2.87
N PRO A 142 -0.82 -13.22 -2.94
CA PRO A 142 -1.21 -12.39 -1.80
C PRO A 142 -1.53 -13.22 -0.55
N VAL A 143 -1.20 -12.66 0.61
CA VAL A 143 -1.48 -13.29 1.91
C VAL A 143 -2.99 -13.52 2.07
N GLY A 144 -3.36 -14.70 2.58
CA GLY A 144 -4.76 -15.11 2.76
C GLY A 144 -5.45 -15.63 1.49
N MET A 145 -4.89 -15.43 0.31
CA MET A 145 -5.49 -15.90 -0.94
C MET A 145 -5.23 -17.38 -1.20
N LEU A 146 -4.08 -17.90 -0.75
CA LEU A 146 -3.70 -19.30 -0.95
C LEU A 146 -4.69 -20.27 -0.29
N GLY A 147 -5.08 -20.00 0.97
CA GLY A 147 -6.05 -20.84 1.69
C GLY A 147 -7.41 -20.87 1.01
N GLU A 148 -7.92 -19.72 0.56
CA GLU A 148 -9.17 -19.63 -0.21
C GLU A 148 -9.09 -20.47 -1.50
N ILE A 149 -7.96 -20.43 -2.22
CA ILE A 149 -7.77 -21.24 -3.42
C ILE A 149 -7.77 -22.74 -3.08
N LEU A 150 -7.11 -23.14 -1.99
CA LEU A 150 -7.07 -24.55 -1.55
C LEU A 150 -8.46 -25.07 -1.14
N GLU A 151 -9.24 -24.27 -0.43
CA GLU A 151 -10.62 -24.61 -0.08
C GLU A 151 -11.51 -24.79 -1.32
N THR A 152 -11.37 -23.91 -2.31
CA THR A 152 -12.11 -24.05 -3.58
C THR A 152 -11.68 -25.27 -4.36
N LEU A 153 -10.37 -25.58 -4.38
CA LEU A 153 -9.87 -26.80 -5.00
C LEU A 153 -10.40 -28.03 -4.28
N ALA A 154 -10.54 -28.05 -2.94
CA ALA A 154 -11.04 -29.21 -2.18
C ALA A 154 -12.48 -29.62 -2.56
N THR A 155 -13.25 -28.70 -3.16
CA THR A 155 -14.64 -28.95 -3.60
C THR A 155 -14.72 -29.62 -4.98
N PHE A 156 -13.59 -29.97 -5.61
CA PHE A 156 -13.59 -30.58 -6.95
C PHE A 156 -14.37 -31.92 -7.01
N PRO A 157 -15.08 -32.20 -8.13
CA PRO A 157 -15.74 -33.48 -8.35
C PRO A 157 -14.70 -34.59 -8.64
N PRO A 158 -14.92 -35.85 -8.21
CA PRO A 158 -13.96 -36.94 -8.36
C PRO A 158 -13.93 -37.51 -9.78
N GLU A 159 -13.62 -36.67 -10.77
CA GLU A 159 -13.41 -37.09 -12.16
C GLU A 159 -11.91 -37.06 -12.50
N THR A 160 -11.44 -38.01 -13.32
CA THR A 160 -10.01 -38.10 -13.69
C THR A 160 -9.47 -36.80 -14.31
N ASN A 161 -10.29 -36.09 -15.09
CA ASN A 161 -9.91 -34.83 -15.70
C ASN A 161 -9.76 -33.69 -14.68
N ASP A 162 -10.57 -33.73 -13.62
CA ASP A 162 -10.55 -32.74 -12.55
C ASP A 162 -9.36 -32.96 -11.61
N ILE A 163 -9.03 -34.22 -11.30
CA ILE A 163 -7.80 -34.57 -10.56
C ILE A 163 -6.56 -34.01 -11.30
N VAL A 164 -6.47 -34.26 -12.61
CA VAL A 164 -5.36 -33.75 -13.43
C VAL A 164 -5.34 -32.21 -13.45
N ALA A 165 -6.50 -31.55 -13.51
CA ALA A 165 -6.58 -30.09 -13.48
C ALA A 165 -6.11 -29.52 -12.13
N VAL A 166 -6.55 -30.12 -11.01
CA VAL A 166 -6.14 -29.73 -9.65
C VAL A 166 -4.64 -29.87 -9.47
N VAL A 167 -4.04 -31.00 -9.86
CA VAL A 167 -2.58 -31.21 -9.78
C VAL A 167 -1.81 -30.17 -10.60
N ARG A 168 -2.30 -29.83 -11.80
CA ARG A 168 -1.66 -28.80 -12.65
C ARG A 168 -1.77 -27.40 -12.06
N ILE A 169 -2.86 -27.11 -11.35
CA ILE A 169 -3.06 -25.84 -10.63
C ILE A 169 -2.14 -25.79 -9.41
N LEU A 170 -2.07 -26.86 -8.60
CA LEU A 170 -1.16 -26.94 -7.45
C LEU A 170 0.30 -26.78 -7.87
N ASN A 171 0.72 -27.42 -8.97
CA ASN A 171 2.07 -27.26 -9.48
C ASN A 171 2.34 -25.81 -9.92
N ALA A 172 1.38 -25.16 -10.58
CA ALA A 172 1.48 -23.74 -10.92
C ALA A 172 1.58 -22.82 -9.69
N LEU A 173 0.86 -23.14 -8.61
CA LEU A 173 0.98 -22.41 -7.34
C LEU A 173 2.35 -22.62 -6.68
N ALA A 174 2.86 -23.85 -6.71
CA ALA A 174 4.18 -24.20 -6.18
C ALA A 174 5.33 -23.51 -6.92
N GLU A 175 5.17 -23.26 -8.23
CA GLU A 175 6.12 -22.52 -9.07
C GLU A 175 6.08 -20.99 -8.88
N SER A 176 5.14 -20.45 -8.09
CA SER A 176 5.01 -19.01 -7.88
C SER A 176 6.14 -18.41 -7.03
N GLU A 177 6.46 -17.13 -7.27
CA GLU A 177 7.45 -16.42 -6.45
C GLU A 177 6.94 -16.32 -5.00
N ARG A 178 7.80 -16.66 -4.03
CA ARG A 178 7.48 -16.58 -2.58
C ARG A 178 6.41 -17.57 -2.09
N PHE A 179 6.12 -18.64 -2.83
CA PHE A 179 5.21 -19.71 -2.38
C PHE A 179 5.50 -20.21 -0.96
N ARG A 180 6.78 -20.38 -0.60
CA ARG A 180 7.18 -20.79 0.77
C ARG A 180 6.67 -19.86 1.87
N LEU A 181 6.70 -18.55 1.61
CA LEU A 181 6.20 -17.56 2.56
C LEU A 181 4.68 -17.61 2.64
N SER A 182 4.00 -17.79 1.50
CA SER A 182 2.55 -18.00 1.47
C SER A 182 2.13 -19.24 2.26
N LEU A 183 2.96 -20.31 2.27
CA LEU A 183 2.74 -21.52 3.07
C LEU A 183 2.91 -21.26 4.59
N GLU A 184 3.88 -20.42 4.99
CA GLU A 184 4.08 -20.04 6.39
C GLU A 184 2.91 -19.23 6.96
N PHE A 185 2.18 -18.50 6.12
CA PHE A 185 1.01 -17.72 6.52
C PHE A 185 -0.30 -18.52 6.58
N LEU A 186 -0.28 -19.81 6.26
CA LEU A 186 -1.47 -20.65 6.37
C LEU A 186 -1.81 -20.92 7.85
N SER A 187 -3.09 -20.76 8.17
CA SER A 187 -3.67 -21.16 9.45
C SER A 187 -3.69 -22.68 9.60
N CYS A 188 -3.84 -23.17 10.84
CA CYS A 188 -3.93 -24.61 11.09
C CYS A 188 -5.09 -25.27 10.32
N SER A 189 -6.26 -24.61 10.27
CA SER A 189 -7.42 -25.11 9.52
C SER A 189 -7.17 -25.21 8.01
N GLU A 190 -6.46 -24.25 7.41
CA GLU A 190 -6.09 -24.31 5.98
C GLU A 190 -5.02 -25.38 5.70
N ARG A 191 -4.19 -25.70 6.69
CA ARG A 191 -3.24 -26.82 6.56
C ARG A 191 -3.96 -28.16 6.61
N ASP A 192 -5.01 -28.28 7.42
CA ASP A 192 -5.85 -29.46 7.45
C ASP A 192 -6.57 -29.65 6.10
N THR A 193 -7.04 -28.58 5.46
CA THR A 193 -7.63 -28.67 4.11
C THR A 193 -6.64 -29.12 3.06
N ILE A 194 -5.34 -28.79 3.16
CA ILE A 194 -4.29 -29.35 2.29
C ILE A 194 -4.20 -30.86 2.48
N THR A 195 -4.14 -31.34 3.74
CA THR A 195 -4.03 -32.78 4.00
C THR A 195 -5.24 -33.54 3.47
N TYR A 196 -6.44 -33.00 3.67
CA TYR A 196 -7.67 -33.54 3.09
C TYR A 196 -7.65 -33.55 1.56
N LEU A 197 -7.17 -32.48 0.95
CA LEU A 197 -7.09 -32.36 -0.50
C LEU A 197 -6.09 -33.35 -1.10
N LEU A 198 -4.94 -33.55 -0.46
CA LEU A 198 -3.94 -34.53 -0.90
C LEU A 198 -4.42 -35.98 -0.74
N ASP A 199 -5.23 -36.27 0.28
CA ASP A 199 -5.85 -37.60 0.45
C ASP A 199 -6.94 -37.87 -0.61
N LYS A 200 -7.52 -36.81 -1.17
CA LYS A 200 -8.58 -36.87 -2.19
C LYS A 200 -8.05 -36.99 -3.63
N ILE A 201 -6.77 -36.72 -3.88
CA ILE A 201 -6.10 -36.75 -5.19
C ILE A 201 -5.46 -38.12 -5.41
#